data_AF-A0A933I2L1-F1
#
_entry.id   AF-A0A933I2L1-F1
#
_cell.length_a   1.000
_cell.length_b   1.000
_cell.length_c   1.000
_cell.angle_alpha   90.00
_cell.angle_beta   90.00
_cell.angle_gamma   90.00
#
_symmetry.space_group_name_H-M   'P 1'
#
loop_
_entity.id
_entity.type
_entity.pdbx_description
1 polymer ?
#
loop_
_entity_poly.entity_id
_entity_poly.type
_entity_poly.pdbx_seq_one_letter_code
_entity_poly.pdbx_strand_id
1 'polypeptide(L)' 'MPEMKYHCQICDRDIDDYVSIAHIKAEEYLIELIRKDHPEWNNDSKVCKKCIEYYRKLVKETEI' A
#
# COMPACT_ATOMS: atom_id res chain seq x y z
N MET A 1 3.20 16.85 -23.01
CA MET A 1 4.26 16.63 -22.00
C MET A 1 4.06 15.23 -21.50
N PRO A 2 5.08 14.35 -21.42
CA PRO A 2 4.84 12.97 -21.06
C PRO A 2 4.38 12.92 -19.60
N GLU A 3 3.17 12.42 -19.37
CA GLU A 3 2.65 12.09 -18.05
C GLU A 3 3.56 11.00 -17.46
N MET A 4 4.54 11.41 -16.65
CA MET A 4 5.34 10.43 -15.91
C MET A 4 4.41 9.77 -14.90
N LYS A 5 4.12 8.50 -15.11
CA LYS A 5 3.34 7.68 -14.18
C LYS A 5 4.32 6.88 -13.33
N TYR A 6 4.22 7.05 -12.02
CA TYR A 6 4.91 6.22 -11.05
C TYR A 6 4.13 4.91 -10.86
N HIS A 7 4.78 3.78 -11.10
CA HIS A 7 4.19 2.48 -10.88
C HIS A 7 4.41 2.03 -9.42
N CYS A 8 3.34 2.03 -8.62
CA CYS A 8 3.42 1.70 -7.20
C CYS A 8 3.67 0.21 -6.97
N GLN A 9 4.74 -0.12 -6.26
CA GLN A 9 5.12 -1.51 -5.95
C GLN A 9 4.25 -2.17 -4.86
N ILE A 10 3.41 -1.38 -4.17
CA ILE A 10 2.59 -1.84 -3.04
C ILE A 10 1.20 -2.26 -3.55
N CYS A 11 0.49 -1.36 -4.25
CA CYS A 11 -0.82 -1.64 -4.85
C CYS A 11 -0.83 -2.00 -6.34
N ASP A 12 0.32 -1.98 -7.02
CA ASP A 12 0.44 -2.34 -8.45
C ASP A 12 -0.31 -1.39 -9.40
N ARG A 13 -0.55 -0.14 -8.98
CA ARG A 13 -1.26 0.89 -9.77
C ARG A 13 -0.31 1.91 -10.37
N ASP A 14 -0.68 2.42 -11.54
CA ASP A 14 -0.03 3.56 -12.16
C ASP A 14 -0.59 4.87 -11.57
N ILE A 15 0.27 5.60 -10.88
CA ILE A 15 -0.06 6.83 -10.17
C ILE A 15 0.61 8.01 -10.86
N ASP A 16 -0.05 9.16 -10.91
CA ASP A 16 0.60 10.38 -11.41
C ASP A 16 1.82 10.72 -10.55
N ASP A 17 2.97 11.01 -11.17
CA ASP A 17 4.21 11.34 -10.46
C ASP A 17 4.01 12.48 -9.44
N TYR A 18 3.14 13.45 -9.73
CA TYR A 18 2.82 14.55 -8.83
C TYR A 18 2.22 14.08 -7.49
N VAL A 19 1.42 13.02 -7.52
CA VAL A 19 0.78 12.46 -6.32
C VAL A 19 1.44 11.17 -5.83
N SER A 20 2.48 10.69 -6.50
CA SER A 20 3.21 9.45 -6.18
C SER A 20 3.72 9.43 -4.74
N ILE A 21 4.31 10.53 -4.26
CA ILE A 21 4.83 10.66 -2.89
C ILE A 21 3.71 10.55 -1.86
N ALA A 22 2.59 11.25 -2.10
CA ALA A 22 1.44 11.21 -1.21
C ALA A 22 0.80 9.82 -1.18
N HIS A 23 0.73 9.17 -2.34
CA HIS A 23 0.24 7.81 -2.48
C HIS A 23 1.09 6.82 -1.70
N ILE A 24 2.42 6.80 -1.91
CA ILE A 24 3.34 5.90 -1.19
C ILE A 24 3.21 6.08 0.31
N LYS A 25 3.22 7.34 0.80
CA LYS A 25 3.07 7.62 2.24
C LYS A 25 1.73 7.15 2.80
N ALA A 26 0.65 7.30 2.04
CA ALA A 26 -0.67 6.82 2.44
C ALA A 26 -0.69 5.28 2.51
N GLU A 27 -0.11 4.59 1.52
CA GLU A 27 -0.05 3.12 1.52
C GLU A 27 0.82 2.60 2.67
N GLU A 28 1.97 3.22 2.93
CA GLU A 28 2.82 2.92 4.11
C GLU A 28 2.05 3.11 5.42
N TYR A 29 1.36 4.24 5.57
CA TYR A 29 0.57 4.53 6.77
C TYR A 29 -0.55 3.52 6.99
N LEU A 30 -1.25 3.11 5.92
CA LEU A 30 -2.29 2.08 5.98
C LEU A 30 -1.70 0.73 6.42
N ILE A 31 -0.53 0.35 5.90
CA ILE A 31 0.16 -0.88 6.32
C ILE A 31 0.56 -0.80 7.80
N GLU A 32 1.05 0.35 8.28
CA GLU A 32 1.37 0.54 9.70
C GLU A 32 0.13 0.43 10.59
N LEU A 33 -1.01 0.98 10.16
CA LEU A 33 -2.27 0.83 10.88
C LEU A 33 -2.70 -0.64 10.96
N ILE A 34 -2.66 -1.37 9.84
CA ILE A 34 -2.98 -2.81 9.81
C ILE A 34 -2.04 -3.59 10.74
N ARG A 35 -0.75 -3.24 10.78
CA ARG A 35 0.21 -3.87 11.72
C ARG A 35 -0.10 -3.57 13.17
N LYS A 36 -0.59 -2.37 13.49
CA LYS A 36 -1.01 -1.99 14.85
C LYS A 36 -2.31 -2.67 15.26
N ASP A 37 -3.24 -2.83 14.33
CA ASP A 37 -4.53 -3.48 14.57
C ASP A 37 -4.38 -5.01 14.71
N HIS A 38 -3.46 -5.60 13.94
CA HIS A 38 -3.14 -7.03 13.94
C HIS A 38 -1.69 -7.31 14.36
N PRO A 39 -1.33 -7.08 15.64
CA PRO A 39 0.02 -7.36 16.13
C PRO A 39 0.38 -8.85 16.00
N GLU A 40 -0.62 -9.75 15.96
CA GLU A 40 -0.43 -11.19 15.76
C GLU A 40 0.02 -11.58 14.34
N TRP A 41 -0.08 -10.66 13.36
CA TRP A 41 0.45 -10.88 12.01
C TRP A 41 1.93 -10.49 11.88
N ASN A 42 2.48 -9.83 12.90
CA ASN A 42 3.86 -9.36 12.93
C ASN A 42 4.82 -10.50 13.31
N ASN A 43 5.02 -11.46 12.39
CA ASN A 43 5.88 -12.62 12.63
C ASN A 43 7.36 -12.28 12.34
N ASP A 44 8.01 -11.52 13.23
CA ASP A 44 9.46 -11.15 13.31
C ASP A 44 10.17 -10.65 12.02
N SER A 45 9.44 -10.64 10.91
CA SER A 45 9.91 -10.33 9.58
C SER A 45 9.58 -8.87 9.33
N LYS A 46 10.56 -8.11 8.84
CA LYS A 46 10.42 -6.68 8.50
C LYS A 46 9.21 -6.39 7.60
N VAL A 47 8.73 -7.39 6.86
CA VAL A 47 7.57 -7.31 5.97
C VAL A 47 6.48 -8.28 6.44
N CYS A 48 5.36 -7.73 6.92
CA CYS A 48 4.16 -8.50 7.25
C CYS A 48 3.42 -8.88 5.97
N LYS A 49 3.61 -10.10 5.47
CA LYS A 49 2.94 -10.60 4.25
C LYS A 49 1.41 -10.51 4.35
N LYS A 50 0.83 -10.89 5.51
CA LYS A 50 -0.61 -10.79 5.77
C LYS A 50 -1.14 -9.36 5.68
N CYS A 51 -0.36 -8.39 6.14
CA CYS A 51 -0.72 -6.98 6.09
C CYS A 51 -0.81 -6.48 4.65
N ILE A 52 0.15 -6.89 3.79
CA ILE A 52 0.11 -6.56 2.36
C ILE A 52 -1.05 -7.27 1.65
N GLU A 53 -1.31 -8.55 1.96
CA GLU A 53 -2.45 -9.26 1.38
C GLU A 53 -3.79 -8.64 1.78
N TYR A 54 -3.94 -8.25 3.05
CA TYR A 54 -5.12 -7.55 3.55
C TYR A 54 -5.28 -6.19 2.88
N TYR A 55 -4.19 -5.44 2.78
CA TYR A 55 -4.16 -4.17 2.05
C TYR A 55 -4.60 -4.31 0.59
N ARG A 56 -4.07 -5.32 -0.13
CA ARG A 56 -4.45 -5.61 -1.52
C ARG A 56 -5.94 -5.96 -1.67
N LYS A 57 -6.52 -6.67 -0.70
CA LYS A 57 -7.96 -6.95 -0.69
C LYS A 57 -8.78 -5.67 -0.52
N LEU A 58 -8.42 -4.83 0.46
CA LEU A 58 -9.11 -3.55 0.69
C LEU A 58 -9.07 -2.65 -0.57
N VAL A 59 -7.90 -2.56 -1.23
CA VAL A 59 -7.77 -1.79 -2.46
C VAL A 59 -8.67 -2.34 -3.57
N LYS A 60 -8.66 -3.67 -3.78
CA LYS A 60 -9.53 -4.33 -4.78
C LYS A 60 -11.03 -4.17 -4.49
N GLU A 61 -11.43 -4.20 -3.22
CA GLU A 61 -12.83 -4.04 -2.82
C GLU A 61 -13.32 -2.59 -2.91
N THR A 62 -12.40 -1.62 -2.89
CA THR A 62 -12.70 -0.18 -2.95
C THR A 62 -12.65 0.38 -4.38
N GLU A 63 -12.31 -0.44 -5.39
CA GLU A 63 -12.54 -0.07 -6.80
C GLU A 63 -14.05 -0.05 -7.09
N ILE A 64 -14.67 1.14 -6.96
CA ILE A 64 -16.06 1.46 -7.34
C ILE A 64 -16.08 2.02 -8.76
#